data_AF-A0A1V2ZAM3-F1
#
_entry.id   AF-A0A1V2ZAM3-F1
#
_cell.length_a   1.000
_cell.length_b   1.000
_cell.length_c   1.000
_cell.angle_alpha   90.00
_cell.angle_beta   90.00
_cell.angle_gamma   90.00
#
_symmetry.space_group_name_H-M   'P 1'
#
loop_
_entity.id
_entity.type
_entity.pdbx_description
1 polymer ?
#
loop_
_entity_poly.entity_id
_entity_poly.type
_entity_poly.pdbx_seq_one_letter_code
_entity_poly.pdbx_strand_id
1 'polypeptide(L)'
;MAQDTRAGDDELNFGDDDLVERLGDLDEQLASSRANALRSGLEDYDLDDEDLTLLEYSGEDSDEVRYLPALPVVAIVGRPNVGKSALVNRILGRREAVVEDTPGVTRDRVSYRAEWIDRAFTIVDTGGWEPDARGIDASVAAQAEIAIDLADAVIFVVDANVGATATDEHVVKLLRKTKKPVFLAANKVDDARQEPNAATLWSLGLGEPYPVSAVHGRGVADLLDTVLKTLPLESAVAKREVGGPRRVAILGRPNVGKSSLLNKAAGEERVVVNELAGTTRDPVDEQVEIAGKVWRFVDTAGIRRRVHLQQGADFYASLRTSTALEKAEVAVVVIDVSEPISEQDVRIIDLVLESGRALVLAFNKWDLLDDERRRYLEREIEKDLAHVAWAPRVNISARTGRHLEKLVPALELALESWDTRIPTGKFNAFLAELTAAHPHPLRGGKQPRVLFGTQASSRPPTFVLFTTGFLDPGYRRYIQRRLREIYGFQGSPVNVNMRVREKRAR
;
A
#
# COMPACT_ATOMS: atom_id res chain seq x y z
N MET A 1 23.00 -60.27 -15.21
CA MET A 1 22.15 -60.66 -14.07
C MET A 1 22.56 -59.81 -12.87
N ALA A 2 21.57 -59.43 -12.05
CA ALA A 2 21.54 -58.37 -11.01
C ALA A 2 21.25 -56.97 -11.60
N GLN A 3 19.98 -56.54 -11.82
CA GLN A 3 18.94 -56.07 -10.87
C GLN A 3 19.52 -54.96 -9.97
N ASP A 4 19.45 -53.68 -10.33
CA ASP A 4 18.30 -52.77 -10.45
C ASP A 4 17.46 -52.65 -9.17
N THR A 5 17.80 -51.63 -8.37
CA THR A 5 17.02 -51.13 -7.23
C THR A 5 17.00 -49.61 -7.32
N ARG A 6 16.11 -49.07 -8.15
CA ARG A 6 15.48 -47.76 -7.93
C ARG A 6 14.10 -48.03 -7.38
N ALA A 7 13.92 -47.81 -6.08
CA ALA A 7 12.62 -47.80 -5.43
C ALA A 7 12.67 -46.73 -4.34
N GLY A 8 11.75 -45.76 -4.44
CA GLY A 8 11.49 -44.76 -3.42
C GLY A 8 11.59 -43.33 -3.92
N ASP A 9 10.65 -42.91 -4.78
CA ASP A 9 10.25 -41.50 -4.92
C ASP A 9 8.89 -41.35 -5.63
N ASP A 10 7.97 -42.29 -5.38
CA ASP A 10 6.56 -42.19 -5.80
C ASP A 10 5.65 -42.30 -4.55
N GLU A 11 5.77 -41.35 -3.62
CA GLU A 11 4.71 -41.08 -2.65
C GLU A 11 3.65 -40.16 -3.30
N LEU A 12 2.73 -40.79 -4.02
CA LEU A 12 1.31 -40.43 -4.17
C LEU A 12 0.97 -38.92 -4.21
N ASN A 13 1.15 -38.29 -5.37
CA ASN A 13 0.62 -36.96 -5.70
C ASN A 13 -0.92 -36.92 -5.94
N PHE A 14 -1.66 -37.97 -5.56
CA PHE A 14 -3.09 -38.12 -5.85
C PHE A 14 -4.02 -37.38 -4.87
N GLY A 15 -3.48 -36.80 -3.79
CA GLY A 15 -4.28 -36.11 -2.76
C GLY A 15 -4.42 -34.60 -2.97
N ASP A 16 -3.53 -33.97 -3.73
CA ASP A 16 -3.44 -32.51 -3.83
C ASP A 16 -4.31 -31.96 -4.98
N ASP A 17 -4.27 -32.60 -6.15
CA ASP A 17 -5.11 -32.23 -7.29
C ASP A 17 -6.61 -32.42 -6.97
N ASP A 18 -6.96 -33.51 -6.29
CA ASP A 18 -8.33 -33.80 -5.83
C ASP A 18 -8.81 -32.80 -4.76
N LEU A 19 -7.90 -32.26 -3.95
CA LEU A 19 -8.21 -31.25 -2.94
C LEU A 19 -8.41 -29.87 -3.58
N VAL A 20 -7.57 -29.50 -4.55
CA VAL A 20 -7.72 -28.27 -5.33
C VAL A 20 -9.03 -28.29 -6.11
N GLU A 21 -9.37 -29.42 -6.75
CA GLU A 21 -10.62 -29.61 -7.47
C GLU A 21 -11.83 -29.51 -6.52
N ARG A 22 -11.80 -30.19 -5.37
CA ARG A 22 -12.86 -30.09 -4.34
C ARG A 22 -13.03 -28.67 -3.77
N LEU A 23 -11.94 -27.94 -3.57
CA LEU A 23 -11.97 -26.53 -3.13
C LEU A 23 -12.42 -25.57 -4.24
N GLY A 24 -12.14 -25.90 -5.50
CA GLY A 24 -12.59 -25.16 -6.68
C GLY A 24 -14.09 -25.34 -6.96
N ASP A 25 -14.61 -26.56 -6.78
CA ASP A 25 -16.01 -26.93 -7.00
C ASP A 25 -16.93 -26.60 -5.81
N LEU A 26 -16.37 -26.08 -4.72
CA LEU A 26 -17.14 -25.72 -3.53
C LEU A 26 -18.08 -24.55 -3.83
N ASP A 27 -19.39 -24.80 -3.72
CA ASP A 27 -20.43 -23.78 -3.78
C ASP A 27 -20.13 -22.67 -2.75
N GLU A 28 -19.81 -21.49 -3.25
CA GLU A 28 -19.40 -20.34 -2.45
C GLU A 28 -20.47 -19.91 -1.44
N GLN A 29 -21.76 -20.04 -1.80
CA GLN A 29 -22.87 -19.73 -0.89
C GLN A 29 -22.93 -20.72 0.27
N LEU A 30 -22.72 -22.00 -0.01
CA LEU A 30 -22.67 -23.05 1.02
C LEU A 30 -21.43 -22.91 1.90
N ALA A 31 -20.28 -22.62 1.31
CA ALA A 31 -19.01 -22.42 2.03
C ALA A 31 -19.09 -21.20 2.97
N SER A 32 -19.63 -20.08 2.49
CA SER A 32 -19.84 -18.89 3.31
C SER A 32 -20.86 -19.13 4.43
N SER A 33 -21.97 -19.83 4.13
CA SER A 33 -22.97 -20.22 5.15
C SER A 33 -22.38 -21.09 6.26
N ARG A 34 -21.50 -22.04 5.91
CA ARG A 34 -20.78 -22.87 6.90
C ARG A 34 -19.79 -22.05 7.72
N ALA A 35 -19.04 -21.14 7.11
CA ALA A 35 -18.14 -20.25 7.83
C ALA A 35 -18.89 -19.34 8.81
N ASN A 36 -20.05 -18.81 8.41
CA ASN A 36 -20.91 -18.00 9.29
C ASN A 36 -21.41 -18.81 10.50
N ALA A 37 -21.77 -20.09 10.31
CA ALA A 37 -22.15 -20.98 11.41
C ALA A 37 -20.97 -21.26 12.36
N LEU A 38 -19.76 -21.51 11.84
CA LEU A 38 -18.55 -21.69 12.65
C LEU A 38 -18.22 -20.42 13.44
N ARG A 39 -18.35 -19.25 12.81
CA ARG A 39 -18.15 -17.94 13.42
C ARG A 39 -19.12 -17.68 14.57
N SER A 40 -20.43 -17.91 14.36
CA SER A 40 -21.43 -17.76 15.42
C SER A 40 -21.14 -18.71 16.60
N GLY A 41 -20.61 -19.91 16.32
CA GLY A 41 -20.14 -20.84 17.35
C GLY A 41 -18.98 -20.31 18.23
N LEU A 42 -18.29 -19.23 17.84
CA LEU A 42 -17.27 -18.58 18.68
C LEU A 42 -17.88 -17.75 19.82
N GLU A 43 -19.18 -17.40 19.77
CA GLU A 43 -19.86 -16.66 20.86
C GLU A 43 -19.90 -17.44 22.19
N ASP A 44 -19.77 -18.76 22.12
CA ASP A 44 -19.63 -19.67 23.27
C ASP A 44 -18.25 -19.58 23.95
N TYR A 45 -17.31 -18.83 23.38
CA TYR A 45 -15.92 -18.69 23.85
C TYR A 45 -15.61 -17.27 24.32
N ASP A 46 -14.59 -17.14 25.14
CA ASP A 46 -14.14 -15.83 25.62
C ASP A 46 -13.34 -15.11 24.52
N LEU A 47 -13.91 -14.02 24.01
CA LEU A 47 -13.39 -13.19 22.91
C LEU A 47 -13.09 -11.79 23.46
N ASP A 48 -11.90 -11.28 23.18
CA ASP A 48 -11.51 -9.91 23.49
C ASP A 48 -11.91 -8.94 22.36
N ASP A 49 -11.75 -7.62 22.59
CA ASP A 49 -12.12 -6.60 21.60
C ASP A 49 -11.30 -6.70 20.31
N GLU A 50 -10.04 -7.15 20.37
CA GLU A 50 -9.22 -7.40 19.18
C GLU A 50 -9.74 -8.59 18.37
N ASP A 51 -10.33 -9.59 19.01
CA ASP A 51 -10.97 -10.70 18.32
C ASP A 51 -12.24 -10.29 17.60
N LEU A 52 -13.06 -9.49 18.27
CA LEU A 52 -14.31 -8.99 17.69
C LEU A 52 -14.01 -8.17 16.44
N THR A 53 -13.01 -7.28 16.50
CA THR A 53 -12.57 -6.52 15.32
C THR A 53 -12.04 -7.44 14.21
N LEU A 54 -11.17 -8.42 14.52
CA LEU A 54 -10.68 -9.39 13.53
C LEU A 54 -11.80 -10.20 12.87
N LEU A 55 -12.82 -10.57 13.64
CA LEU A 55 -13.99 -11.29 13.15
C LEU A 55 -14.87 -10.37 12.30
N GLU A 56 -15.11 -9.11 12.69
CA GLU A 56 -15.82 -8.13 11.87
C GLU A 56 -15.20 -7.97 10.48
N TYR A 57 -13.87 -7.82 10.41
CA TYR A 57 -13.13 -7.78 9.13
C TYR A 57 -13.17 -9.08 8.31
N SER A 58 -13.58 -10.20 8.91
CA SER A 58 -13.75 -11.50 8.23
C SER A 58 -15.14 -11.73 7.63
N GLY A 59 -16.14 -10.92 8.01
CA GLY A 59 -17.54 -11.07 7.57
C GLY A 59 -17.87 -10.47 6.21
N GLU A 60 -16.96 -9.67 5.65
CA GLU A 60 -17.07 -9.13 4.31
C GLU A 60 -16.42 -10.12 3.31
N ASP A 61 -17.09 -11.25 3.06
CA ASP A 61 -16.80 -12.13 1.92
C ASP A 61 -17.25 -11.42 0.61
N SER A 62 -16.56 -10.34 0.23
CA SER A 62 -16.67 -9.79 -1.12
C SER A 62 -15.37 -10.07 -1.88
N ASP A 63 -15.47 -10.84 -2.96
CA ASP A 63 -14.42 -11.11 -3.97
C ASP A 63 -13.99 -9.85 -4.75
N GLU A 64 -13.85 -8.71 -4.08
CA GLU A 64 -13.19 -7.56 -4.67
C GLU A 64 -11.76 -7.49 -4.14
N VAL A 65 -10.81 -7.56 -5.08
CA VAL A 65 -9.55 -6.82 -4.98
C VAL A 65 -9.89 -5.51 -4.27
N ARG A 66 -9.41 -5.32 -3.04
CA ARG A 66 -9.67 -4.08 -2.29
C ARG A 66 -8.94 -2.95 -3.00
N TYR A 67 -9.62 -2.34 -3.95
CA TYR A 67 -9.35 -0.99 -4.40
C TYR A 67 -9.49 -0.11 -3.16
N LEU A 68 -8.47 0.71 -2.86
CA LEU A 68 -8.69 1.76 -1.88
C LEU A 68 -9.87 2.60 -2.40
N PRO A 69 -10.91 2.86 -1.59
CA PRO A 69 -12.03 3.67 -2.03
C PRO A 69 -11.45 4.99 -2.53
N ALA A 70 -11.86 5.38 -3.74
CA ALA A 70 -11.42 6.63 -4.32
C ALA A 70 -11.86 7.74 -3.36
N LEU A 71 -10.89 8.33 -2.64
CA LEU A 71 -11.21 9.27 -1.57
C LEU A 71 -12.01 10.43 -2.16
N PRO A 72 -13.09 10.89 -1.49
CA PRO A 72 -13.86 12.02 -1.96
C PRO A 72 -12.97 13.23 -2.18
N VAL A 73 -13.15 13.92 -3.30
CA VAL A 73 -12.28 15.04 -3.68
C VAL A 73 -12.99 16.36 -3.40
N VAL A 74 -12.33 17.24 -2.66
CA VAL A 74 -12.79 18.59 -2.36
C VAL A 74 -11.88 19.60 -3.06
N ALA A 75 -12.41 20.35 -4.02
CA ALA A 75 -11.66 21.44 -4.63
C ALA A 75 -11.80 22.72 -3.81
N ILE A 76 -10.68 23.39 -3.54
CA ILE A 76 -10.66 24.73 -2.95
C ILE A 76 -10.40 25.74 -4.07
N VAL A 77 -11.40 26.56 -4.35
CA VAL A 77 -11.43 27.50 -5.48
C VAL A 77 -11.66 28.92 -4.96
N GLY A 78 -11.09 29.92 -5.62
CA GLY A 78 -11.22 31.32 -5.25
C GLY A 78 -10.16 32.17 -5.94
N ARG A 79 -10.37 33.49 -5.99
CA ARG A 79 -9.36 34.42 -6.55
C ARG A 79 -8.05 34.40 -5.74
N PRO A 80 -6.95 34.96 -6.24
CA PRO A 80 -5.71 35.10 -5.46
C PRO A 80 -5.93 35.90 -4.15
N ASN A 81 -5.13 35.60 -3.12
CA ASN A 81 -5.09 36.33 -1.84
C ASN A 81 -6.35 36.29 -0.94
N VAL A 82 -7.33 35.45 -1.26
CA VAL A 82 -8.50 35.20 -0.37
C VAL A 82 -8.19 34.27 0.80
N GLY A 83 -7.00 33.65 0.83
CA GLY A 83 -6.55 32.77 1.90
C GLY A 83 -6.84 31.28 1.68
N LYS A 84 -6.91 30.81 0.42
CA LYS A 84 -7.04 29.38 0.05
C LYS A 84 -5.99 28.50 0.73
N SER A 85 -4.71 28.82 0.54
CA SER A 85 -3.61 28.00 1.08
C SER A 85 -3.57 28.01 2.62
N ALA A 86 -3.96 29.13 3.25
CA ALA A 86 -4.13 29.17 4.70
C ALA A 86 -5.24 28.21 5.16
N LEU A 87 -6.34 28.10 4.40
CA LEU A 87 -7.44 27.17 4.70
C LEU A 87 -7.00 25.72 4.49
N VAL A 88 -6.31 25.41 3.39
CA VAL A 88 -5.71 24.09 3.13
C VAL A 88 -4.83 23.66 4.30
N ASN A 89 -3.87 24.50 4.67
CA ASN A 89 -2.93 24.21 5.76
C ASN A 89 -3.64 23.99 7.11
N ARG A 90 -4.72 24.73 7.35
CA ARG A 90 -5.55 24.55 8.54
C ARG A 90 -6.21 23.18 8.57
N ILE A 91 -6.77 22.74 7.44
CA ILE A 91 -7.47 21.46 7.34
C ILE A 91 -6.51 20.29 7.51
N LEU A 92 -5.26 20.39 7.03
CA LEU A 92 -4.28 19.30 7.08
C LEU A 92 -3.72 18.98 8.47
N GLY A 93 -3.94 19.83 9.49
CA GLY A 93 -3.76 19.49 10.92
C GLY A 93 -2.35 19.12 11.41
N ARG A 94 -1.34 18.99 10.54
CA ARG A 94 0.07 18.73 10.86
C ARG A 94 0.98 19.65 10.05
N ARG A 95 2.16 20.00 10.60
CA ARG A 95 3.22 20.75 9.90
C ARG A 95 3.85 19.90 8.77
N GLU A 96 3.07 19.54 7.76
CA GLU A 96 3.58 19.00 6.48
C GLU A 96 3.51 20.02 5.33
N ALA A 97 2.83 21.16 5.52
CA ALA A 97 3.03 22.32 4.66
C ALA A 97 4.13 23.19 5.26
N VAL A 98 5.37 23.01 4.79
CA VAL A 98 6.38 24.08 4.92
C VAL A 98 5.88 25.23 4.07
N VAL A 99 5.35 26.26 4.73
CA VAL A 99 5.14 27.57 4.12
C VAL A 99 6.51 28.21 4.01
N GLU A 100 7.17 28.06 2.86
CA GLU A 100 8.12 29.07 2.42
C GLU A 100 7.34 30.10 1.59
N ASP A 101 7.24 31.31 2.13
CA ASP A 101 6.77 32.52 1.45
C ASP A 101 7.78 32.96 0.36
N THR A 102 8.00 32.12 -0.65
CA THR A 102 8.79 32.49 -1.84
C THR A 102 7.91 32.40 -3.10
N PRO A 103 7.43 33.55 -3.62
CA PRO A 103 6.70 33.60 -4.88
C PRO A 103 7.61 33.13 -6.04
N GLY A 104 7.16 32.18 -6.87
CA GLY A 104 7.89 31.84 -8.11
C GLY A 104 7.83 30.41 -8.68
N VAL A 105 7.04 29.46 -8.16
CA VAL A 105 7.00 28.07 -8.67
C VAL A 105 5.60 27.66 -9.13
N THR A 106 5.30 27.84 -10.42
CA THR A 106 4.10 27.22 -11.01
C THR A 106 4.38 25.80 -11.51
N ARG A 107 3.32 24.97 -11.41
CA ARG A 107 3.01 23.74 -12.15
C ARG A 107 3.35 22.40 -11.47
N ASP A 108 2.50 22.01 -10.52
CA ASP A 108 1.49 20.97 -10.73
C ASP A 108 0.39 21.08 -9.66
N ARG A 109 -0.82 20.58 -9.95
CA ARG A 109 -1.98 20.69 -9.05
C ARG A 109 -1.70 19.90 -7.78
N VAL A 110 -1.58 20.59 -6.65
CA VAL A 110 -1.23 19.93 -5.40
C VAL A 110 -2.50 19.32 -4.79
N SER A 111 -2.51 17.99 -4.74
CA SER A 111 -3.54 17.21 -4.05
C SER A 111 -3.00 16.79 -2.70
N TYR A 112 -3.75 17.06 -1.64
CA TYR A 112 -3.37 16.74 -0.27
C TYR A 112 -4.36 15.74 0.32
N ARG A 113 -3.86 14.71 0.99
CA ARG A 113 -4.72 13.81 1.77
C ARG A 113 -5.05 14.48 3.10
N ALA A 114 -6.33 14.63 3.40
CA ALA A 114 -6.84 15.18 4.63
C ALA A 114 -7.71 14.16 5.36
N GLU A 115 -7.86 14.35 6.67
CA GLU A 115 -8.68 13.50 7.53
C GLU A 115 -9.41 14.38 8.55
N TRP A 116 -10.70 14.16 8.71
CA TRP A 116 -11.52 14.87 9.69
C TRP A 116 -12.62 13.94 10.23
N ILE A 117 -12.71 13.81 11.56
CA ILE A 117 -13.62 12.87 12.26
C ILE A 117 -13.52 11.46 11.65
N ASP A 118 -12.29 10.93 11.59
CA ASP A 118 -11.95 9.60 11.06
C ASP A 118 -12.37 9.34 9.60
N ARG A 119 -12.70 10.41 8.86
CA ARG A 119 -13.04 10.35 7.43
C ARG A 119 -11.95 10.98 6.58
N ALA A 120 -11.32 10.16 5.75
CA ALA A 120 -10.30 10.60 4.80
C ALA A 120 -10.94 11.19 3.52
N PHE A 121 -10.32 12.23 2.98
CA PHE A 121 -10.69 12.87 1.72
C PHE A 121 -9.47 13.53 1.08
N THR A 122 -9.56 13.87 -0.20
CA THR A 122 -8.49 14.56 -0.94
C THR A 122 -8.86 16.02 -1.13
N ILE A 123 -7.95 16.92 -0.81
CA ILE A 123 -8.08 18.36 -1.09
C ILE A 123 -7.28 18.68 -2.34
N VAL A 124 -7.91 19.29 -3.34
CA VAL A 124 -7.22 19.84 -4.50
C VAL A 124 -7.15 21.35 -4.33
N ASP A 125 -5.93 21.88 -4.13
CA ASP A 125 -5.72 23.32 -4.17
C ASP A 125 -5.54 23.73 -5.64
N THR A 126 -6.39 24.65 -6.10
CA THR A 126 -6.27 25.23 -7.44
C THR A 126 -5.08 26.18 -7.58
N GLY A 127 -4.36 26.44 -6.48
CA GLY A 127 -3.24 27.37 -6.43
C GLY A 127 -3.72 28.82 -6.54
N GLY A 128 -2.99 29.74 -5.93
CA GLY A 128 -3.07 31.16 -6.30
C GLY A 128 -1.91 31.44 -7.23
N TRP A 129 -2.14 31.72 -8.51
CA TRP A 129 -1.03 32.08 -9.42
C TRP A 129 -1.31 33.29 -10.31
N GLU A 130 -0.20 33.94 -10.59
CA GLU A 130 0.00 35.31 -11.07
C GLU A 130 -0.60 35.63 -12.44
N PRO A 131 -0.78 36.93 -12.74
CA PRO A 131 -1.33 37.40 -14.01
C PRO A 131 -0.36 37.04 -15.14
N ASP A 132 -0.72 36.06 -15.96
CA ASP A 132 -0.14 36.02 -17.31
C ASP A 132 -0.78 37.14 -18.14
N ALA A 133 -0.07 37.67 -19.14
CA ALA A 133 -0.39 38.90 -19.88
C ALA A 133 -1.71 38.85 -20.71
N ARG A 134 -2.60 37.91 -20.42
CA ARG A 134 -3.93 37.72 -20.98
C ARG A 134 -4.95 37.50 -19.84
N GLY A 135 -5.42 38.61 -19.25
CA GLY A 135 -6.66 38.69 -18.44
C GLY A 135 -6.78 37.72 -17.26
N ILE A 136 -6.57 38.23 -16.04
CA ILE A 136 -6.68 37.51 -14.76
C ILE A 136 -8.00 36.71 -14.66
N ASP A 137 -9.11 37.28 -15.11
CA ASP A 137 -10.45 36.68 -14.96
C ASP A 137 -10.62 35.37 -15.76
N ALA A 138 -10.07 35.30 -16.98
CA ALA A 138 -10.23 34.15 -17.86
C ALA A 138 -9.40 32.94 -17.38
N SER A 139 -8.22 33.19 -16.82
CA SER A 139 -7.36 32.15 -16.25
C SER A 139 -7.97 31.54 -15.00
N VAL A 140 -8.52 32.38 -14.10
CA VAL A 140 -9.21 31.93 -12.87
C VAL A 140 -10.45 31.09 -13.21
N ALA A 141 -11.23 31.52 -14.22
CA ALA A 141 -12.41 30.79 -14.68
C ALA A 141 -12.07 29.39 -15.23
N ALA A 142 -11.08 29.28 -16.11
CA ALA A 142 -10.67 28.00 -16.67
C ALA A 142 -10.11 27.03 -15.60
N GLN A 143 -9.41 27.54 -14.59
CA GLN A 143 -8.93 26.73 -13.48
C GLN A 143 -10.07 26.26 -12.57
N ALA A 144 -11.03 27.15 -12.28
CA ALA A 144 -12.23 26.80 -11.53
C ALA A 144 -13.02 25.71 -12.26
N GLU A 145 -13.20 25.81 -13.58
CA GLU A 145 -13.88 24.80 -14.39
C GLU A 145 -13.24 23.42 -14.24
N ILE A 146 -11.91 23.33 -14.38
CA ILE A 146 -11.23 22.04 -14.28
C ILE A 146 -11.26 21.48 -12.85
N ALA A 147 -11.17 22.35 -11.83
CA ALA A 147 -11.27 21.95 -10.44
C ALA A 147 -12.67 21.44 -10.07
N ILE A 148 -13.70 22.11 -10.61
CA ILE A 148 -15.09 21.69 -10.51
C ILE A 148 -15.24 20.32 -11.14
N ASP A 149 -14.67 20.06 -12.32
CA ASP A 149 -14.79 18.76 -13.02
C ASP A 149 -14.15 17.61 -12.25
N LEU A 150 -13.04 17.85 -11.56
CA LEU A 150 -12.26 16.84 -10.84
C LEU A 150 -12.67 16.61 -9.38
N ALA A 151 -13.58 17.41 -8.83
CA ALA A 151 -13.99 17.31 -7.43
C ALA A 151 -15.41 16.72 -7.25
N ASP A 152 -15.68 16.12 -6.11
CA ASP A 152 -17.04 15.73 -5.70
C ASP A 152 -17.80 16.92 -5.09
N ALA A 153 -17.06 17.81 -4.41
CA ALA A 153 -17.59 19.05 -3.85
C ALA A 153 -16.59 20.20 -4.00
N VAL A 154 -17.09 21.43 -3.95
CA VAL A 154 -16.27 22.64 -4.12
C VAL A 154 -16.44 23.55 -2.92
N ILE A 155 -15.33 23.98 -2.33
CA ILE A 155 -15.29 25.09 -1.37
C ILE A 155 -14.85 26.34 -2.14
N PHE A 156 -15.77 27.28 -2.31
CA PHE A 156 -15.48 28.57 -2.92
C PHE A 156 -15.13 29.60 -1.84
N VAL A 157 -13.87 30.02 -1.82
CA VAL A 157 -13.32 30.92 -0.80
C VAL A 157 -13.35 32.36 -1.29
N VAL A 158 -14.00 33.23 -0.51
CA VAL A 158 -14.09 34.68 -0.76
C VAL A 158 -13.60 35.42 0.48
N ASP A 159 -12.89 36.54 0.28
CA ASP A 159 -12.50 37.42 1.38
C ASP A 159 -13.70 38.27 1.84
N ALA A 160 -14.17 38.02 3.06
CA ALA A 160 -15.33 38.71 3.62
C ALA A 160 -15.12 40.22 3.77
N ASN A 161 -13.88 40.69 3.97
CA ASN A 161 -13.59 42.11 4.15
C ASN A 161 -13.61 42.89 2.84
N VAL A 162 -13.37 42.22 1.71
CA VAL A 162 -13.43 42.82 0.36
C VAL A 162 -14.84 42.69 -0.23
N GLY A 163 -15.53 41.59 0.07
CA GLY A 163 -16.81 41.26 -0.56
C GLY A 163 -16.64 40.64 -1.96
N ALA A 164 -17.76 40.46 -2.66
CA ALA A 164 -17.80 39.86 -3.99
C ALA A 164 -17.20 40.80 -5.05
N THR A 165 -16.27 40.27 -5.85
CA THR A 165 -15.64 40.99 -6.98
C THR A 165 -16.13 40.46 -8.33
N ALA A 166 -15.86 41.19 -9.42
CA ALA A 166 -16.20 40.75 -10.77
C ALA A 166 -15.56 39.39 -11.15
N THR A 167 -14.36 39.12 -10.65
CA THR A 167 -13.68 37.82 -10.81
C THR A 167 -14.45 36.71 -10.07
N ASP A 168 -14.95 36.99 -8.87
CA ASP A 168 -15.76 36.05 -8.09
C ASP A 168 -17.09 35.75 -8.80
N GLU A 169 -17.76 36.77 -9.36
CA GLU A 169 -18.99 36.59 -10.14
C GLU A 169 -18.81 35.69 -11.37
N HIS A 170 -17.63 35.74 -12.00
CA HIS A 170 -17.32 34.87 -13.13
C HIS A 170 -17.23 33.40 -12.70
N VAL A 171 -16.56 33.12 -11.57
CA VAL A 171 -16.46 31.79 -10.99
C VAL A 171 -17.84 31.30 -10.52
N VAL A 172 -18.65 32.18 -9.93
CA VAL A 172 -20.04 31.88 -9.52
C VAL A 172 -20.89 31.41 -10.69
N LYS A 173 -20.73 32.00 -11.88
CA LYS A 173 -21.46 31.54 -13.10
C LYS A 173 -21.09 30.10 -13.48
N LEU A 174 -19.85 29.68 -13.27
CA LEU A 174 -19.41 28.30 -13.49
C LEU A 174 -19.96 27.38 -12.40
N LEU A 175 -19.85 27.79 -11.14
CA LEU A 175 -20.34 27.05 -9.98
C LEU A 175 -21.86 26.82 -10.03
N ARG A 176 -22.64 27.76 -10.56
CA ARG A 176 -24.09 27.58 -10.74
C ARG A 176 -24.48 26.62 -11.87
N LYS A 177 -23.58 26.37 -12.82
CA LYS A 177 -23.81 25.42 -13.93
C LYS A 177 -23.52 23.98 -13.52
N THR A 178 -22.70 23.77 -12.48
CA THR A 178 -22.41 22.42 -12.00
C THR A 178 -23.56 21.87 -11.16
N LYS A 179 -23.71 20.55 -11.15
CA LYS A 179 -24.63 19.82 -10.27
C LYS A 179 -23.98 19.42 -8.94
N LYS A 180 -22.71 19.77 -8.73
CA LYS A 180 -21.92 19.38 -7.57
C LYS A 180 -22.23 20.31 -6.38
N PRO A 181 -22.17 19.81 -5.13
CA PRO A 181 -22.30 20.64 -3.94
C PRO A 181 -21.22 21.74 -3.89
N VAL A 182 -21.65 22.97 -3.63
CA VAL A 182 -20.77 24.15 -3.50
C VAL A 182 -20.98 24.77 -2.13
N PHE A 183 -19.88 25.00 -1.42
CA PHE A 183 -19.84 25.62 -0.09
C PHE A 183 -19.14 26.97 -0.18
N LEU A 184 -19.80 28.03 0.26
CA LEU A 184 -19.24 29.38 0.24
C LEU A 184 -18.51 29.67 1.55
N ALA A 185 -17.19 29.72 1.52
CA ALA A 185 -16.34 30.05 2.67
C ALA A 185 -16.00 31.55 2.66
N ALA A 186 -16.61 32.30 3.57
CA ALA A 186 -16.34 33.72 3.80
C ALA A 186 -15.12 33.87 4.74
N ASN A 187 -13.92 33.93 4.17
CA ASN A 187 -12.66 33.90 4.91
C ASN A 187 -12.27 35.29 5.45
N LYS A 188 -11.34 35.30 6.43
CA LYS A 188 -10.85 36.48 7.17
C LYS A 188 -11.88 37.14 8.10
N VAL A 189 -12.78 36.32 8.65
CA VAL A 189 -13.68 36.69 9.75
C VAL A 189 -13.00 36.33 11.07
N ASP A 190 -12.10 37.20 11.52
CA ASP A 190 -11.21 36.95 12.66
C ASP A 190 -11.90 37.21 14.01
N ASP A 191 -12.88 38.12 14.06
CA ASP A 191 -13.67 38.42 15.27
C ASP A 191 -15.19 38.48 15.01
N ALA A 192 -15.99 38.51 16.09
CA ALA A 192 -17.45 38.49 16.00
C ALA A 192 -18.05 39.76 15.38
N ARG A 193 -17.31 40.88 15.35
CA ARG A 193 -17.77 42.13 14.74
C ARG A 193 -17.69 42.07 13.21
N GLN A 194 -16.90 41.14 12.66
CA GLN A 194 -16.74 40.93 11.23
C GLN A 194 -17.73 39.92 10.64
N GLU A 195 -18.49 39.18 11.47
CA GLU A 195 -19.52 38.23 10.98
C GLU A 195 -20.56 38.86 10.03
N PRO A 196 -21.04 40.10 10.25
CA PRO A 196 -21.95 40.75 9.30
C PRO A 196 -21.36 40.92 7.89
N ASN A 197 -20.04 40.93 7.74
CA ASN A 197 -19.40 41.05 6.42
C ASN A 197 -19.67 39.80 5.57
N ALA A 198 -19.74 38.61 6.19
CA ALA A 198 -20.10 37.38 5.49
C ALA A 198 -21.53 37.45 4.93
N ALA A 199 -22.45 38.16 5.61
CA ALA A 199 -23.84 38.28 5.18
C ALA A 199 -23.99 38.99 3.82
N THR A 200 -23.03 39.83 3.43
CA THR A 200 -23.05 40.50 2.11
C THR A 200 -22.92 39.50 0.95
N LEU A 201 -22.31 38.34 1.20
CA LEU A 201 -22.03 37.32 0.19
C LEU A 201 -23.26 36.45 -0.16
N TRP A 202 -24.38 36.58 0.56
CA TRP A 202 -25.67 36.00 0.15
C TRP A 202 -26.08 36.43 -1.26
N SER A 203 -25.67 37.63 -1.68
CA SER A 203 -25.89 38.16 -3.03
C SER A 203 -25.30 37.27 -4.14
N LEU A 204 -24.27 36.46 -3.85
CA LEU A 204 -23.69 35.51 -4.80
C LEU A 204 -24.61 34.32 -5.09
N GLY A 205 -25.67 34.10 -4.30
CA GLY A 205 -26.69 33.08 -4.52
C GLY A 205 -26.12 31.66 -4.62
N LEU A 206 -25.13 31.34 -3.79
CA LEU A 206 -24.53 30.01 -3.64
C LEU A 206 -24.97 29.29 -2.36
N GLY A 207 -25.95 29.85 -1.63
CA GLY A 207 -26.39 29.35 -0.32
C GLY A 207 -25.82 30.17 0.84
N GLU A 208 -25.88 29.60 2.04
CA GLU A 208 -25.39 30.23 3.27
C GLU A 208 -23.86 30.39 3.24
N PRO A 209 -23.33 31.62 3.42
CA PRO A 209 -21.90 31.85 3.55
C PRO A 209 -21.41 31.43 4.94
N TYR A 210 -20.42 30.53 4.99
CA TYR A 210 -19.78 30.08 6.21
C TYR A 210 -18.67 31.06 6.63
N PRO A 211 -18.81 31.80 7.73
CA PRO A 211 -17.76 32.70 8.21
C PRO A 211 -16.59 31.88 8.76
N VAL A 212 -15.41 32.05 8.16
CA VAL A 212 -14.20 31.33 8.58
C VAL A 212 -13.02 32.27 8.77
N SER A 213 -12.11 31.91 9.67
CA SER A 213 -10.76 32.44 9.72
C SER A 213 -9.78 31.28 9.55
N ALA A 214 -9.21 31.15 8.37
CA ALA A 214 -8.19 30.13 8.10
C ALA A 214 -6.97 30.27 9.04
N VAL A 215 -6.59 31.52 9.35
CA VAL A 215 -5.41 31.85 10.18
C VAL A 215 -5.67 31.61 11.67
N HIS A 216 -6.89 31.85 12.17
CA HIS A 216 -7.23 31.63 13.58
C HIS A 216 -7.98 30.31 13.83
N GLY A 217 -8.37 29.59 12.78
CA GLY A 217 -9.09 28.32 12.86
C GLY A 217 -10.58 28.43 13.15
N ARG A 218 -11.14 29.66 13.22
CA ARG A 218 -12.55 29.90 13.54
C ARG A 218 -13.46 29.43 12.40
N GLY A 219 -14.55 28.72 12.72
CA GLY A 219 -15.59 28.30 11.78
C GLY A 219 -15.18 27.22 10.77
N VAL A 220 -13.90 26.82 10.74
CA VAL A 220 -13.40 25.79 9.80
C VAL A 220 -13.97 24.41 10.14
N ALA A 221 -14.13 24.09 11.42
CA ALA A 221 -14.75 22.84 11.85
C ALA A 221 -16.21 22.73 11.36
N ASP A 222 -17.01 23.77 11.56
CA ASP A 222 -18.43 23.80 11.15
C ASP A 222 -18.58 23.68 9.62
N LEU A 223 -17.68 24.33 8.87
CA LEU A 223 -17.60 24.18 7.41
C LEU A 223 -17.28 22.73 7.02
N LEU A 224 -16.25 22.12 7.60
CA LEU A 224 -15.85 20.74 7.29
C LEU A 224 -16.92 19.72 7.65
N ASP A 225 -17.59 19.87 8.79
CA ASP A 225 -18.69 19.01 9.20
C ASP A 225 -19.82 19.02 8.15
N THR A 226 -20.12 20.19 7.60
CA THR A 226 -21.15 20.34 6.56
C THR A 226 -20.69 19.75 5.22
N VAL A 227 -19.44 20.01 4.83
CA VAL A 227 -18.83 19.47 3.62
C VAL A 227 -18.87 17.94 3.65
N LEU A 228 -18.38 17.33 4.73
CA LEU A 228 -18.35 15.87 4.86
C LEU A 228 -19.74 15.26 4.90
N LYS A 229 -20.73 15.85 5.59
CA LYS A 229 -22.11 15.35 5.58
C LYS A 229 -22.69 15.21 4.17
N THR A 230 -22.20 16.03 3.23
CA THR A 230 -22.69 16.07 1.84
C THR A 230 -21.81 15.27 0.88
N LEU A 231 -20.53 15.07 1.20
CA LEU A 231 -19.62 14.29 0.36
C LEU A 231 -20.09 12.82 0.28
N PRO A 232 -19.92 12.17 -0.88
CA PRO A 232 -20.14 10.73 -0.99
C PRO A 232 -19.07 9.96 -0.20
N LEU A 233 -19.35 8.71 0.19
CA LEU A 233 -18.37 7.86 0.88
C LEU A 233 -17.23 7.44 -0.07
N GLU A 234 -17.57 7.22 -1.34
CA GLU A 234 -16.63 6.99 -2.43
C GLU A 234 -16.80 8.09 -3.49
N SER A 235 -15.69 8.61 -4.01
CA SER A 235 -15.72 9.62 -5.04
C SER A 235 -16.44 9.13 -6.30
N ALA A 236 -17.33 9.96 -6.85
CA ALA A 236 -17.97 9.70 -8.14
C ALA A 236 -17.10 10.15 -9.32
N VAL A 237 -16.02 10.88 -9.05
CA VAL A 237 -15.14 11.51 -10.06
C VAL A 237 -13.71 10.99 -10.04
N ALA A 238 -13.19 10.61 -8.87
CA ALA A 238 -11.89 9.97 -8.77
C ALA A 238 -12.02 8.52 -9.22
N LYS A 239 -11.15 8.12 -10.16
CA LYS A 239 -11.03 6.72 -10.55
C LYS A 239 -10.53 5.92 -9.35
N ARG A 240 -11.00 4.68 -9.17
CA ARG A 240 -10.37 3.70 -8.27
C ARG A 240 -8.87 3.71 -8.56
N GLU A 241 -8.06 4.22 -7.62
CA GLU A 241 -6.61 4.26 -7.80
C GLU A 241 -6.07 2.84 -7.66
N VAL A 242 -5.62 2.27 -8.76
CA VAL A 242 -4.44 1.39 -8.68
C VAL A 242 -3.31 2.35 -8.33
N GLY A 243 -2.78 2.22 -7.11
CA GLY A 243 -1.71 3.10 -6.62
C GLY A 243 -0.58 3.23 -7.66
N GLY A 244 0.15 4.34 -7.61
CA GLY A 244 1.27 4.61 -8.52
C GLY A 244 2.31 3.47 -8.60
N PRO A 245 3.37 3.61 -9.40
CA PRO A 245 4.37 2.57 -9.64
C PRO A 245 4.72 1.78 -8.36
N ARG A 246 4.59 0.44 -8.42
CA ARG A 246 4.80 -0.44 -7.24
C ARG A 246 6.19 -0.19 -6.67
N ARG A 247 6.28 -0.21 -5.34
CA ARG A 247 7.48 0.25 -4.62
C ARG A 247 8.44 -0.91 -4.38
N VAL A 248 9.67 -0.77 -4.85
CA VAL A 248 10.70 -1.81 -4.84
C VAL A 248 11.91 -1.35 -4.02
N ALA A 249 12.30 -2.11 -3.00
CA ALA A 249 13.60 -1.93 -2.34
C ALA A 249 14.65 -2.86 -2.96
N ILE A 250 15.86 -2.36 -3.22
CA ILE A 250 16.99 -3.20 -3.62
C ILE A 250 17.95 -3.36 -2.44
N LEU A 251 18.07 -4.59 -1.94
CA LEU A 251 18.86 -4.95 -0.77
C LEU A 251 19.98 -5.92 -1.13
N GLY A 252 20.92 -6.11 -0.20
CA GLY A 252 22.05 -7.02 -0.35
C GLY A 252 23.34 -6.46 0.23
N ARG A 253 24.37 -7.29 0.38
CA ARG A 253 25.68 -6.89 0.89
C ARG A 253 26.39 -5.81 0.07
N PRO A 254 27.39 -5.09 0.61
CA PRO A 254 28.26 -4.25 -0.20
C PRO A 254 28.82 -4.99 -1.43
N ASN A 255 29.01 -4.30 -2.55
CA ASN A 255 29.67 -4.81 -3.77
C ASN A 255 28.99 -5.97 -4.54
N VAL A 256 27.80 -6.42 -4.12
CA VAL A 256 27.01 -7.44 -4.84
C VAL A 256 26.43 -6.95 -6.18
N GLY A 257 26.51 -5.65 -6.47
CA GLY A 257 26.09 -5.07 -7.76
C GLY A 257 24.74 -4.33 -7.76
N LYS A 258 24.23 -3.91 -6.59
CA LYS A 258 23.01 -3.08 -6.49
C LYS A 258 23.04 -1.79 -7.32
N SER A 259 24.14 -1.04 -7.27
CA SER A 259 24.28 0.20 -8.05
C SER A 259 24.36 -0.07 -9.54
N SER A 260 25.04 -1.15 -9.94
CA SER A 260 25.07 -1.59 -11.34
C SER A 260 23.67 -1.97 -11.83
N LEU A 261 22.87 -2.62 -10.98
CA LEU A 261 21.49 -3.01 -11.29
C LEU A 261 20.62 -1.77 -11.55
N LEU A 262 20.65 -0.80 -10.64
CA LEU A 262 19.90 0.45 -10.81
C LEU A 262 20.36 1.25 -12.02
N ASN A 263 21.67 1.41 -12.21
CA ASN A 263 22.20 2.17 -13.35
C ASN A 263 21.85 1.53 -14.68
N LYS A 264 21.86 0.20 -14.75
CA LYS A 264 21.55 -0.54 -15.96
C LYS A 264 20.04 -0.52 -16.25
N ALA A 265 19.21 -0.74 -15.23
CA ALA A 265 17.76 -0.60 -15.33
C ALA A 265 17.35 0.82 -15.75
N ALA A 266 18.00 1.85 -15.20
CA ALA A 266 17.80 3.23 -15.61
C ALA A 266 18.35 3.53 -17.04
N GLY A 267 19.34 2.79 -17.51
CA GLY A 267 20.02 3.06 -18.78
C GLY A 267 19.40 2.41 -20.01
N GLU A 268 18.64 1.33 -19.87
CA GLU A 268 18.11 0.54 -21.01
C GLU A 268 16.69 0.91 -21.44
N GLU A 269 15.87 1.47 -20.55
CA GLU A 269 14.52 1.96 -20.87
C GLU A 269 14.32 3.33 -20.22
N ARG A 270 13.71 4.25 -20.96
CA ARG A 270 13.69 5.69 -20.67
C ARG A 270 13.38 5.95 -19.20
N VAL A 271 14.37 6.41 -18.44
CA VAL A 271 14.09 7.08 -17.17
C VAL A 271 13.20 8.26 -17.52
N VAL A 272 11.93 8.19 -17.15
CA VAL A 272 11.14 9.41 -16.99
C VAL A 272 11.70 10.04 -15.73
N VAL A 273 12.84 10.74 -15.88
CA VAL A 273 13.28 11.70 -14.88
C VAL A 273 12.22 12.77 -14.95
N ASN A 274 11.23 12.71 -14.06
CA ASN A 274 10.47 13.91 -13.80
C ASN A 274 11.43 14.80 -13.01
N GLU A 275 12.10 15.73 -13.71
CA GLU A 275 13.03 16.72 -13.14
C GLU A 275 12.34 17.73 -12.22
N LEU A 276 11.10 17.49 -11.79
CA LEU A 276 10.43 18.21 -10.70
C LEU A 276 11.04 17.81 -9.34
N ALA A 277 12.36 17.94 -9.24
CA ALA A 277 13.09 17.93 -7.98
C ALA A 277 12.95 19.32 -7.34
N GLY A 278 12.16 19.40 -6.28
CA GLY A 278 12.07 20.61 -5.48
C GLY A 278 11.19 20.44 -4.25
N THR A 279 11.83 20.31 -3.09
CA THR A 279 11.30 20.38 -1.71
C THR A 279 10.60 19.10 -1.21
N THR A 280 10.88 18.48 -0.04
CA THR A 280 11.79 18.76 1.09
C THR A 280 12.20 17.41 1.73
N ARG A 281 13.51 17.24 1.95
CA ARG A 281 14.16 16.38 2.98
C ARG A 281 13.93 14.87 3.06
N ASP A 282 13.19 14.22 2.17
CA ASP A 282 13.16 12.75 2.10
C ASP A 282 14.09 12.19 1.01
N PRO A 283 14.69 11.00 1.20
CA PRO A 283 15.56 10.38 0.19
C PRO A 283 14.80 10.20 -1.12
N VAL A 284 15.39 10.70 -2.20
CA VAL A 284 14.83 10.73 -3.56
C VAL A 284 14.52 9.29 -4.01
N ASP A 285 13.23 8.95 -4.11
CA ASP A 285 12.78 7.71 -4.75
C ASP A 285 12.90 7.86 -6.28
N GLU A 286 13.43 6.86 -6.98
CA GLU A 286 13.61 6.89 -8.44
C GLU A 286 12.52 6.10 -9.14
N GLN A 287 11.95 6.64 -10.22
CA GLN A 287 11.05 5.90 -11.10
C GLN A 287 11.86 5.33 -12.27
N VAL A 288 11.78 4.02 -12.47
CA VAL A 288 12.53 3.30 -13.50
C VAL A 288 11.56 2.43 -14.29
N GLU A 289 11.62 2.53 -15.61
CA GLU A 289 10.91 1.62 -16.51
C GLU A 289 11.76 0.35 -16.70
N ILE A 290 11.18 -0.82 -16.46
CA ILE A 290 11.82 -2.11 -16.72
C ILE A 290 10.80 -2.98 -17.44
N ALA A 291 11.19 -3.54 -18.59
CA ALA A 291 10.36 -4.32 -19.49
C ALA A 291 9.00 -3.65 -19.79
N GLY A 292 8.99 -2.33 -20.00
CA GLY A 292 7.80 -1.55 -20.32
C GLY A 292 6.87 -1.24 -19.14
N LYS A 293 7.28 -1.51 -17.89
CA LYS A 293 6.52 -1.20 -16.68
C LYS A 293 7.30 -0.26 -15.77
N VAL A 294 6.64 0.78 -15.26
CA VAL A 294 7.26 1.76 -14.36
C VAL A 294 7.22 1.23 -12.92
N TRP A 295 8.38 1.27 -12.25
CA TRP A 295 8.59 0.86 -10.87
C TRP A 295 9.17 2.02 -10.07
N ARG A 296 8.79 2.14 -8.78
CA ARG A 296 9.39 3.13 -7.88
C ARG A 296 10.42 2.45 -6.98
N PHE A 297 11.69 2.73 -7.20
CA PHE A 297 12.77 2.27 -6.35
C PHE A 297 12.94 3.19 -5.15
N VAL A 298 12.83 2.63 -3.94
CA VAL A 298 12.92 3.39 -2.70
C VAL A 298 14.35 3.48 -2.17
N ASP A 299 14.71 4.62 -1.60
CA ASP A 299 16.03 4.91 -0.98
C ASP A 299 17.25 4.71 -1.91
N THR A 300 17.16 5.11 -3.19
CA THR A 300 18.26 4.99 -4.16
C THR A 300 19.45 5.91 -3.87
N ALA A 301 19.24 6.99 -3.09
CA ALA A 301 20.27 7.94 -2.69
C ALA A 301 21.40 7.30 -1.84
N GLY A 302 21.13 6.19 -1.15
CA GLY A 302 22.13 5.38 -0.45
C GLY A 302 22.98 4.50 -1.39
N ILE A 303 22.41 4.10 -2.53
CA ILE A 303 23.05 3.23 -3.53
C ILE A 303 24.01 4.03 -4.43
N ARG A 304 23.67 5.29 -4.78
CA ARG A 304 24.55 6.18 -5.57
C ARG A 304 25.69 6.81 -4.76
N ARG A 305 25.49 7.14 -3.48
CA ARG A 305 26.55 7.75 -2.61
C ARG A 305 27.71 6.80 -2.27
N ARG A 306 27.58 5.50 -2.51
CA ARG A 306 28.63 4.49 -2.24
C ARG A 306 29.79 4.47 -3.25
N VAL A 307 29.75 5.28 -4.31
CA VAL A 307 30.89 5.41 -5.23
C VAL A 307 32.08 6.15 -4.59
N HIS A 308 31.88 6.91 -3.51
CA HIS A 308 32.93 7.80 -2.97
C HIS A 308 33.38 7.60 -1.51
N LEU A 309 32.79 6.71 -0.73
CA LEU A 309 33.18 6.53 0.69
C LEU A 309 33.32 5.05 1.03
N GLN A 310 34.55 4.55 0.90
CA GLN A 310 34.98 3.30 1.52
C GLN A 310 35.47 3.62 2.94
N GLN A 311 34.74 3.12 3.95
CA GLN A 311 35.14 2.75 5.32
C GLN A 311 34.14 3.25 6.39
N GLY A 312 33.67 2.30 7.23
CA GLY A 312 33.00 2.58 8.51
C GLY A 312 31.46 2.65 8.54
N ALA A 313 30.74 1.92 7.69
CA ALA A 313 29.30 2.15 7.44
C ALA A 313 28.34 0.98 7.75
N ASP A 314 28.68 0.04 8.65
CA ASP A 314 27.82 -1.12 8.91
C ASP A 314 26.58 -0.78 9.77
N PHE A 315 26.72 0.08 10.79
CA PHE A 315 25.60 0.48 11.66
C PHE A 315 24.55 1.36 10.95
N TYR A 316 24.99 2.23 10.04
CA TYR A 316 24.08 3.09 9.26
C TYR A 316 23.45 2.38 8.04
N ALA A 317 23.93 1.19 7.68
CA ALA A 317 23.35 0.38 6.63
C ALA A 317 22.06 -0.33 7.09
N SER A 318 21.99 -0.79 8.34
CA SER A 318 20.81 -1.48 8.89
C SER A 318 19.62 -0.54 9.09
N LEU A 319 19.83 0.65 9.67
CA LEU A 319 18.77 1.65 9.85
C LEU A 319 18.14 2.10 8.52
N ARG A 320 18.95 2.29 7.47
CA ARG A 320 18.46 2.63 6.13
C ARG A 320 17.72 1.48 5.46
N THR A 321 18.15 0.24 5.70
CA THR A 321 17.47 -0.95 5.18
C THR A 321 16.05 -1.06 5.74
N SER A 322 15.85 -0.74 7.04
CA SER A 322 14.51 -0.72 7.66
C SER A 322 13.61 0.37 7.04
N THR A 323 14.11 1.60 6.90
CA THR A 323 13.32 2.69 6.30
C THR A 323 12.96 2.43 4.84
N ALA A 324 13.86 1.80 4.07
CA ALA A 324 13.56 1.37 2.70
C ALA A 324 12.46 0.30 2.68
N LEU A 325 12.52 -0.70 3.57
CA LEU A 325 11.51 -1.76 3.66
C LEU A 325 10.14 -1.26 4.12
N GLU A 326 10.09 -0.28 5.03
CA GLU A 326 8.83 0.35 5.45
C GLU A 326 8.06 0.99 4.28
N LYS A 327 8.80 1.57 3.33
CA LYS A 327 8.23 2.24 2.16
C LYS A 327 7.99 1.29 0.98
N ALA A 328 8.70 0.16 0.90
CA ALA A 328 8.60 -0.81 -0.20
C ALA A 328 7.42 -1.78 -0.05
N GLU A 329 6.97 -2.36 -1.16
CA GLU A 329 5.99 -3.46 -1.17
C GLU A 329 6.70 -4.79 -1.43
N VAL A 330 7.75 -4.75 -2.25
CA VAL A 330 8.61 -5.89 -2.59
C VAL A 330 10.08 -5.50 -2.41
N ALA A 331 10.86 -6.44 -1.88
CA ALA A 331 12.30 -6.34 -1.77
C ALA A 331 12.98 -7.29 -2.75
N VAL A 332 13.90 -6.76 -3.55
CA VAL A 332 14.83 -7.52 -4.37
C VAL A 332 16.13 -7.67 -3.60
N VAL A 333 16.42 -8.85 -3.09
CA VAL A 333 17.68 -9.15 -2.42
C VAL A 333 18.68 -9.63 -3.48
N VAL A 334 19.74 -8.84 -3.68
CA VAL A 334 20.79 -9.12 -4.66
C VAL A 334 21.92 -9.91 -4.00
N ILE A 335 22.18 -11.11 -4.52
CA ILE A 335 23.22 -12.03 -4.06
C ILE A 335 24.28 -12.17 -5.15
N ASP A 336 25.55 -12.08 -4.78
CA ASP A 336 26.68 -12.33 -5.68
C ASP A 336 26.94 -13.83 -5.82
N VAL A 337 26.83 -14.38 -7.02
CA VAL A 337 27.05 -15.81 -7.26
C VAL A 337 28.51 -16.23 -7.30
N SER A 338 29.43 -15.28 -7.46
CA SER A 338 30.86 -15.56 -7.50
C SER A 338 31.45 -15.82 -6.10
N GLU A 339 30.74 -15.43 -5.05
CA GLU A 339 31.10 -15.66 -3.65
C GLU A 339 30.12 -16.66 -2.99
N PRO A 340 30.52 -17.37 -1.92
CA PRO A 340 29.59 -18.14 -1.09
C PRO A 340 28.49 -17.26 -0.48
N ILE A 341 27.30 -17.83 -0.30
CA ILE A 341 26.22 -17.18 0.45
C ILE A 341 26.70 -16.93 1.88
N SER A 342 26.65 -15.67 2.31
CA SER A 342 27.14 -15.27 3.64
C SER A 342 26.01 -15.20 4.66
N GLU A 343 26.35 -15.22 5.96
CA GLU A 343 25.38 -14.95 7.03
C GLU A 343 24.69 -13.59 6.88
N GLN A 344 25.37 -12.59 6.32
CA GLN A 344 24.78 -11.28 6.12
C GLN A 344 23.73 -11.28 4.99
N ASP A 345 23.87 -12.15 3.98
CA ASP A 345 22.82 -12.32 2.96
C ASP A 345 21.56 -12.92 3.60
N VAL A 346 21.71 -13.94 4.45
CA VAL A 346 20.60 -14.55 5.20
C VAL A 346 19.93 -13.55 6.14
N ARG A 347 20.70 -12.78 6.92
CA ARG A 347 20.14 -11.74 7.81
C ARG A 347 19.35 -10.66 7.07
N ILE A 348 19.79 -10.29 5.86
CA ILE A 348 19.05 -9.31 5.04
C ILE A 348 17.71 -9.91 4.59
N ILE A 349 17.70 -11.19 4.20
CA ILE A 349 16.48 -11.92 3.84
C ILE A 349 15.53 -11.99 5.03
N ASP A 350 16.02 -12.38 6.20
CA ASP A 350 15.22 -12.46 7.43
C ASP A 350 14.55 -11.12 7.75
N LEU A 351 15.28 -10.00 7.61
CA LEU A 351 14.72 -8.66 7.81
C LEU A 351 13.58 -8.35 6.83
N VAL A 352 13.64 -8.83 5.58
CA VAL A 352 12.52 -8.70 4.63
C VAL A 352 11.31 -9.48 5.14
N LEU A 353 11.51 -10.71 5.61
CA LEU A 353 10.43 -11.57 6.13
C LEU A 353 9.77 -10.94 7.36
N GLU A 354 10.57 -10.44 8.31
CA GLU A 354 10.10 -9.73 9.50
C GLU A 354 9.29 -8.48 9.15
N SER A 355 9.70 -7.76 8.10
CA SER A 355 8.97 -6.58 7.61
C SER A 355 7.67 -6.92 6.86
N GLY A 356 7.41 -8.21 6.59
CA GLY A 356 6.20 -8.67 5.91
C GLY A 356 6.11 -8.27 4.43
N ARG A 357 7.22 -7.90 3.79
CA ARG A 357 7.23 -7.51 2.37
C ARG A 357 7.42 -8.71 1.46
N ALA A 358 6.98 -8.57 0.22
CA ALA A 358 7.25 -9.57 -0.81
C ALA A 358 8.77 -9.67 -1.07
N LEU A 359 9.25 -10.85 -1.46
CA LEU A 359 10.66 -11.17 -1.62
C LEU A 359 10.94 -11.74 -3.00
N VAL A 360 11.93 -11.17 -3.68
CA VAL A 360 12.54 -11.70 -4.90
C VAL A 360 14.04 -11.83 -4.69
N LEU A 361 14.61 -12.99 -5.04
CA LEU A 361 16.04 -13.26 -4.97
C LEU A 361 16.69 -13.03 -6.34
N ALA A 362 17.60 -12.07 -6.42
CA ALA A 362 18.34 -11.76 -7.64
C ALA A 362 19.79 -12.26 -7.54
N PHE A 363 20.09 -13.37 -8.20
CA PHE A 363 21.43 -13.94 -8.30
C PHE A 363 22.22 -13.21 -9.39
N ASN A 364 23.07 -12.29 -8.96
CA ASN A 364 23.80 -11.37 -9.82
C ASN A 364 25.23 -11.82 -10.10
N LYS A 365 25.82 -11.28 -11.17
CA LYS A 365 27.12 -11.66 -11.74
C LYS A 365 27.12 -13.07 -12.34
N TRP A 366 25.97 -13.49 -12.89
CA TRP A 366 25.80 -14.81 -13.49
C TRP A 366 26.78 -15.09 -14.65
N ASP A 367 27.32 -14.04 -15.26
CA ASP A 367 28.36 -14.09 -16.29
C ASP A 367 29.72 -14.59 -15.79
N LEU A 368 29.96 -14.57 -14.48
CA LEU A 368 31.20 -15.06 -13.86
C LEU A 368 31.09 -16.51 -13.36
N LEU A 369 29.94 -17.17 -13.53
CA LEU A 369 29.68 -18.49 -12.99
C LEU A 369 30.24 -19.59 -13.91
N ASP A 370 31.09 -20.46 -13.36
CA ASP A 370 31.52 -21.70 -14.00
C ASP A 370 30.71 -22.92 -13.52
N ASP A 371 30.90 -24.07 -14.17
CA ASP A 371 30.15 -25.30 -13.87
C ASP A 371 30.45 -25.84 -12.46
N GLU A 372 31.64 -25.60 -11.93
CA GLU A 372 32.02 -26.04 -10.59
C GLU A 372 31.31 -25.19 -9.53
N ARG A 373 31.48 -23.86 -9.58
CA ARG A 373 30.83 -22.90 -8.69
C ARG A 373 29.32 -23.03 -8.73
N ARG A 374 28.72 -23.28 -9.90
CA ARG A 374 27.27 -23.54 -10.02
C ARG A 374 26.81 -24.69 -9.13
N ARG A 375 27.54 -25.82 -9.09
CA ARG A 375 27.19 -26.97 -8.23
C ARG A 375 27.34 -26.66 -6.74
N TYR A 376 28.29 -25.80 -6.37
CA TYR A 376 28.41 -25.33 -4.97
C TYR A 376 27.27 -24.39 -4.62
N LEU A 377 26.94 -23.44 -5.49
CA LEU A 377 25.86 -22.48 -5.30
C LEU A 377 24.51 -23.18 -5.09
N GLU A 378 24.16 -24.19 -5.90
CA GLU A 378 22.89 -24.91 -5.72
C GLU A 378 22.81 -25.59 -4.33
N ARG A 379 23.92 -26.16 -3.84
CA ARG A 379 23.98 -26.75 -2.49
C ARG A 379 23.88 -25.70 -1.39
N GLU A 380 24.49 -24.53 -1.58
CA GLU A 380 24.37 -23.40 -0.66
C GLU A 380 22.93 -22.89 -0.62
N ILE A 381 22.25 -22.78 -1.77
CA ILE A 381 20.85 -22.36 -1.84
C ILE A 381 19.94 -23.37 -1.13
N GLU A 382 20.14 -24.67 -1.35
CA GLU A 382 19.36 -25.72 -0.69
C GLU A 382 19.59 -25.73 0.82
N LYS A 383 20.81 -25.47 1.28
CA LYS A 383 21.15 -25.49 2.70
C LYS A 383 20.74 -24.21 3.43
N ASP A 384 21.13 -23.06 2.89
CA ASP A 384 21.07 -21.78 3.60
C ASP A 384 19.78 -21.00 3.27
N LEU A 385 19.17 -21.22 2.10
CA LEU A 385 17.97 -20.51 1.63
C LEU A 385 16.71 -21.39 1.53
N ALA A 386 16.72 -22.62 2.05
CA ALA A 386 15.55 -23.51 2.04
C ALA A 386 14.28 -22.87 2.63
N HIS A 387 14.43 -22.08 3.70
CA HIS A 387 13.32 -21.41 4.38
C HIS A 387 12.62 -20.33 3.51
N VAL A 388 13.27 -19.88 2.45
CA VAL A 388 12.73 -18.96 1.42
C VAL A 388 12.68 -19.59 0.03
N ALA A 389 12.63 -20.92 -0.08
CA ALA A 389 12.54 -21.59 -1.38
C ALA A 389 11.32 -21.18 -2.22
N TRP A 390 10.27 -20.64 -1.58
CA TRP A 390 9.07 -20.09 -2.22
C TRP A 390 9.30 -18.72 -2.89
N ALA A 391 10.43 -18.05 -2.66
CA ALA A 391 10.73 -16.76 -3.28
C ALA A 391 11.26 -16.95 -4.72
N PRO A 392 10.72 -16.21 -5.72
CA PRO A 392 11.22 -16.25 -7.09
C PRO A 392 12.71 -15.96 -7.17
N ARG A 393 13.43 -16.76 -7.95
CA ARG A 393 14.86 -16.63 -8.20
C ARG A 393 15.09 -16.13 -9.61
N VAL A 394 15.82 -15.03 -9.74
CA VAL A 394 16.15 -14.42 -11.04
C VAL A 394 17.66 -14.37 -11.19
N ASN A 395 18.16 -15.04 -12.23
CA ASN A 395 19.60 -15.08 -12.54
C ASN A 395 19.93 -13.97 -13.53
N ILE A 396 20.71 -12.98 -13.08
CA ILE A 396 20.99 -11.75 -13.82
C ILE A 396 22.48 -11.42 -13.89
N SER A 397 22.83 -10.54 -14.83
CA SER A 397 24.13 -9.87 -14.83
C SER A 397 23.92 -8.37 -14.99
N ALA A 398 23.85 -7.67 -13.85
CA ALA A 398 23.62 -6.23 -13.81
C ALA A 398 24.62 -5.41 -14.64
N ARG A 399 25.86 -5.89 -14.80
CA ARG A 399 26.89 -5.21 -15.62
C ARG A 399 26.59 -5.28 -17.11
N THR A 400 26.12 -6.43 -17.60
CA THR A 400 25.87 -6.66 -19.03
C THR A 400 24.43 -6.33 -19.42
N GLY A 401 23.50 -6.32 -18.46
CA GLY A 401 22.06 -6.19 -18.70
C GLY A 401 21.35 -7.53 -18.91
N ARG A 402 22.10 -8.65 -18.87
CA ARG A 402 21.51 -9.98 -19.12
C ARG A 402 20.38 -10.28 -18.13
N HIS A 403 19.22 -10.62 -18.68
CA HIS A 403 18.03 -11.09 -17.98
C HIS A 403 17.40 -10.08 -17.01
N LEU A 404 17.69 -8.78 -17.13
CA LEU A 404 17.04 -7.78 -16.29
C LEU A 404 15.52 -7.74 -16.51
N GLU A 405 15.07 -8.02 -17.72
CA GLU A 405 13.65 -8.12 -18.07
C GLU A 405 12.92 -9.22 -17.29
N LYS A 406 13.63 -10.26 -16.84
CA LYS A 406 13.04 -11.36 -16.04
C LYS A 406 12.74 -10.97 -14.60
N LEU A 407 13.24 -9.81 -14.14
CA LEU A 407 12.92 -9.29 -12.82
C LEU A 407 11.44 -8.89 -12.73
N VAL A 408 10.86 -8.36 -13.81
CA VAL A 408 9.48 -7.88 -13.88
C VAL A 408 8.45 -8.98 -13.58
N PRO A 409 8.42 -10.13 -14.29
CA PRO A 409 7.47 -11.19 -13.99
C PRO A 409 7.68 -11.78 -12.58
N ALA A 410 8.91 -11.80 -12.06
CA ALA A 410 9.17 -12.23 -10.69
C ALA A 410 8.61 -11.24 -9.65
N LEU A 411 8.73 -9.93 -9.89
CA LEU A 411 8.16 -8.88 -9.05
C LEU A 411 6.63 -8.92 -9.08
N GLU A 412 6.03 -9.07 -10.27
CA GLU A 412 4.58 -9.18 -10.44
C GLU A 412 4.03 -10.38 -9.70
N LEU A 413 4.60 -11.57 -9.92
CA LEU A 413 4.19 -12.79 -9.22
C LEU A 413 4.27 -12.65 -7.70
N ALA A 414 5.35 -12.05 -7.20
CA ALA A 414 5.55 -11.82 -5.77
C ALA A 414 4.50 -10.85 -5.19
N LEU A 415 4.18 -9.77 -5.92
CA LEU A 415 3.20 -8.77 -5.51
C LEU A 415 1.76 -9.26 -5.64
N GLU A 416 1.42 -10.02 -6.67
CA GLU A 416 0.11 -10.66 -6.84
C GLU A 416 -0.15 -11.66 -5.71
N SER A 417 0.85 -12.50 -5.41
CA SER A 417 0.84 -13.40 -4.26
C SER A 417 0.69 -12.65 -2.93
N TRP A 418 1.37 -11.51 -2.79
CA TRP A 418 1.29 -10.65 -1.61
C TRP A 418 0.00 -9.83 -1.55
N ASP A 419 -0.80 -9.78 -2.61
CA ASP A 419 -2.11 -9.13 -2.64
C ASP A 419 -3.25 -10.16 -2.45
N THR A 420 -2.94 -11.46 -2.48
CA THR A 420 -3.93 -12.54 -2.52
C THR A 420 -4.77 -12.60 -1.24
N ARG A 421 -6.10 -12.63 -1.42
CA ARG A 421 -7.12 -12.85 -0.37
C ARG A 421 -7.83 -14.17 -0.65
N ILE A 422 -7.92 -15.02 0.36
CA ILE A 422 -8.70 -16.26 0.35
C ILE A 422 -10.03 -15.96 1.07
N PRO A 423 -11.19 -16.25 0.45
CA PRO A 423 -12.48 -16.14 1.10
C PRO A 423 -12.56 -16.99 2.37
N THR A 424 -13.27 -16.47 3.38
CA THR A 424 -13.31 -17.11 4.71
C THR A 424 -13.94 -18.49 4.65
N GLY A 425 -14.97 -18.66 3.81
CA GLY A 425 -15.59 -19.97 3.51
C GLY A 425 -14.59 -21.00 2.98
N LYS A 426 -13.86 -20.66 1.92
CA LYS A 426 -12.86 -21.54 1.28
C LYS A 426 -11.73 -21.88 2.25
N PHE A 427 -11.27 -20.91 3.04
CA PHE A 427 -10.23 -21.16 4.04
C PHE A 427 -10.68 -22.12 5.15
N ASN A 428 -11.91 -21.99 5.67
CA ASN A 428 -12.41 -22.92 6.70
C ASN A 428 -12.69 -24.32 6.15
N ALA A 429 -13.15 -24.43 4.90
CA ALA A 429 -13.28 -25.72 4.22
C ALA A 429 -11.92 -26.43 4.12
N PHE A 430 -10.91 -25.70 3.65
CA PHE A 430 -9.52 -26.17 3.59
C PHE A 430 -9.01 -26.63 4.96
N LEU A 431 -9.22 -25.85 6.03
CA LEU A 431 -8.79 -26.23 7.39
C LEU A 431 -9.47 -27.52 7.87
N ALA A 432 -10.77 -27.69 7.58
CA ALA A 432 -11.50 -28.89 7.94
C ALA A 432 -10.93 -30.15 7.26
N GLU A 433 -10.61 -30.06 5.97
CA GLU A 433 -9.99 -31.15 5.21
C GLU A 433 -8.58 -31.46 5.72
N LEU A 434 -7.77 -30.44 6.02
CA LEU A 434 -6.44 -30.65 6.61
C LEU A 434 -6.51 -31.38 7.95
N THR A 435 -7.41 -30.95 8.84
CA THR A 435 -7.58 -31.58 10.16
C THR A 435 -8.14 -33.00 10.05
N ALA A 436 -8.98 -33.29 9.05
CA ALA A 436 -9.48 -34.64 8.81
C ALA A 436 -8.37 -35.59 8.28
N ALA A 437 -7.55 -35.11 7.34
CA ALA A 437 -6.47 -35.91 6.75
C ALA A 437 -5.30 -36.11 7.74
N HIS A 438 -4.90 -35.05 8.44
CA HIS A 438 -3.78 -35.07 9.37
C HIS A 438 -4.17 -34.36 10.68
N PRO A 439 -4.80 -35.06 11.64
CA PRO A 439 -5.17 -34.47 12.91
C PRO A 439 -3.96 -34.02 13.75
N HIS A 440 -4.10 -32.94 14.54
CA HIS A 440 -3.04 -32.49 15.44
C HIS A 440 -2.69 -33.57 16.49
N PRO A 441 -1.41 -33.81 16.81
CA PRO A 441 -1.03 -34.82 17.82
C PRO A 441 -1.63 -34.52 19.21
N LEU A 442 -1.95 -35.57 19.96
CA LEU A 442 -2.44 -35.47 21.33
C LEU A 442 -1.30 -35.05 22.28
N ARG A 443 -1.45 -33.94 22.98
CA ARG A 443 -0.57 -33.52 24.08
C ARG A 443 -1.39 -33.11 25.30
N GLY A 444 -1.05 -33.64 26.48
CA GLY A 444 -1.75 -33.28 27.73
C GLY A 444 -3.19 -33.81 27.85
N GLY A 445 -3.55 -34.88 27.13
CA GLY A 445 -4.84 -35.58 27.28
C GLY A 445 -6.03 -34.97 26.55
N LYS A 446 -5.89 -33.79 25.91
CA LYS A 446 -6.91 -33.21 25.03
C LYS A 446 -6.30 -32.81 23.70
N GLN A 447 -7.01 -33.08 22.60
CA GLN A 447 -6.60 -32.64 21.27
C GLN A 447 -7.02 -31.19 21.04
N PRO A 448 -6.10 -30.26 20.74
CA PRO A 448 -6.46 -28.93 20.27
C PRO A 448 -7.26 -29.04 18.97
N ARG A 449 -8.37 -28.31 18.88
CA ARG A 449 -9.19 -28.23 17.66
C ARG A 449 -9.14 -26.81 17.11
N VAL A 450 -9.09 -26.70 15.78
CA VAL A 450 -9.33 -25.44 15.08
C VAL A 450 -10.84 -25.23 15.05
N LEU A 451 -11.29 -24.13 15.64
CA LEU A 451 -12.70 -23.73 15.70
C LEU A 451 -13.10 -22.96 14.45
N PHE A 452 -12.23 -22.04 14.05
CA PHE A 452 -12.45 -21.13 12.94
C PHE A 452 -11.11 -20.56 12.48
N GLY A 453 -10.99 -20.23 11.21
CA GLY A 453 -9.86 -19.50 10.66
C GLY A 453 -10.32 -18.33 9.80
N THR A 454 -9.55 -17.26 9.79
CA THR A 454 -9.72 -16.14 8.86
C THR A 454 -8.39 -15.61 8.36
N GLN A 455 -8.38 -14.98 7.19
CA GLN A 455 -7.27 -14.16 6.74
C GLN A 455 -7.46 -12.71 7.22
N ALA A 456 -6.70 -12.33 8.24
CA ALA A 456 -6.77 -11.01 8.87
C ALA A 456 -6.13 -9.89 8.02
N SER A 457 -5.10 -10.23 7.24
CA SER A 457 -4.45 -9.30 6.31
C SER A 457 -4.03 -10.04 5.04
N SER A 458 -4.09 -9.34 3.90
CA SER A 458 -3.50 -9.82 2.64
C SER A 458 -2.08 -9.37 2.46
N ARG A 459 -1.62 -8.32 3.16
CA ARG A 459 -0.36 -7.61 2.87
C ARG A 459 0.54 -7.53 4.13
N PRO A 460 1.27 -8.59 4.50
CA PRO A 460 1.30 -9.91 3.85
C PRO A 460 0.13 -10.82 4.24
N PRO A 461 -0.10 -11.94 3.52
CA PRO A 461 -1.10 -12.94 3.84
C PRO A 461 -0.91 -13.46 5.27
N THR A 462 -1.81 -13.04 6.15
CA THR A 462 -1.77 -13.31 7.59
C THR A 462 -3.06 -13.99 8.00
N PHE A 463 -2.95 -15.25 8.37
CA PHE A 463 -4.03 -16.12 8.80
C PHE A 463 -4.07 -16.20 10.32
N VAL A 464 -5.27 -16.08 10.89
CA VAL A 464 -5.51 -16.22 12.33
C VAL A 464 -6.40 -17.44 12.55
N LEU A 465 -5.90 -18.40 13.33
CA LEU A 465 -6.62 -19.60 13.72
C LEU A 465 -7.15 -19.45 15.15
N PHE A 466 -8.45 -19.56 15.33
CA PHE A 466 -9.08 -19.67 16.63
C PHE A 466 -9.11 -21.14 17.04
N THR A 467 -8.50 -21.47 18.19
CA THR A 467 -8.29 -22.87 18.58
C THR A 467 -8.69 -23.10 20.03
N THR A 468 -9.08 -24.33 20.38
CA THR A 468 -9.37 -24.71 21.79
C THR A 468 -8.12 -24.92 22.64
N GLY A 469 -6.94 -24.84 22.04
CA GLY A 469 -5.67 -25.17 22.67
C GLY A 469 -4.50 -24.81 21.77
N PHE A 470 -3.30 -24.87 22.33
CA PHE A 470 -2.08 -24.53 21.60
C PHE A 470 -1.81 -25.52 20.46
N LEU A 471 -1.57 -25.00 19.24
CA LEU A 471 -1.08 -25.80 18.11
C LEU A 471 0.46 -25.75 18.08
N ASP A 472 1.07 -26.93 18.04
CA ASP A 472 2.51 -27.08 17.99
C ASP A 472 3.11 -26.33 16.78
N PRO A 473 4.32 -25.76 16.89
CA PRO A 473 4.93 -25.03 15.78
C PRO A 473 5.07 -25.88 14.51
N GLY A 474 5.28 -27.19 14.64
CA GLY A 474 5.34 -28.13 13.53
C GLY A 474 4.02 -28.22 12.76
N TYR A 475 2.88 -28.23 13.47
CA TYR A 475 1.56 -28.29 12.84
C TYR A 475 1.19 -26.96 12.17
N ARG A 476 1.58 -25.83 12.76
CA ARG A 476 1.44 -24.51 12.11
C ARG A 476 2.27 -24.41 10.83
N ARG A 477 3.51 -24.92 10.83
CA ARG A 477 4.33 -25.03 9.61
C ARG A 477 3.69 -25.96 8.58
N TYR A 478 3.06 -27.05 9.00
CA TYR A 478 2.30 -27.92 8.10
C TYR A 478 1.14 -27.16 7.43
N ILE A 479 0.30 -26.43 8.19
CA ILE A 479 -0.77 -25.60 7.62
C ILE A 479 -0.19 -24.56 6.64
N GLN A 480 0.87 -23.87 7.03
CA GLN A 480 1.54 -22.88 6.19
C GLN A 480 2.07 -23.49 4.88
N ARG A 481 2.67 -24.68 4.94
CA ARG A 481 3.14 -25.41 3.76
C ARG A 481 1.97 -25.78 2.83
N ARG A 482 0.89 -26.34 3.39
CA ARG A 482 -0.32 -26.69 2.64
C ARG A 482 -1.00 -25.48 2.00
N LEU A 483 -1.01 -24.34 2.69
CA LEU A 483 -1.48 -23.06 2.12
C LEU A 483 -0.68 -22.68 0.87
N ARG A 484 0.64 -22.87 0.90
CA ARG A 484 1.49 -22.58 -0.25
C ARG A 484 1.29 -23.56 -1.41
N GLU A 485 1.11 -24.84 -1.11
CA GLU A 485 0.89 -25.88 -2.13
C GLU A 485 -0.43 -25.66 -2.89
N ILE A 486 -1.50 -25.25 -2.19
CA ILE A 486 -2.83 -25.09 -2.80
C ILE A 486 -3.05 -23.69 -3.39
N TYR A 487 -2.74 -22.64 -2.62
CA TYR A 487 -3.06 -21.26 -2.99
C TYR A 487 -1.84 -20.49 -3.52
N GLY A 488 -0.67 -21.13 -3.58
CA GLY A 488 0.55 -20.51 -4.10
C GLY A 488 1.28 -19.64 -3.08
N PHE A 489 1.21 -18.33 -3.22
CA PHE A 489 2.03 -17.36 -2.46
C PHE A 489 3.52 -17.33 -2.81
N GLN A 490 3.88 -17.59 -4.07
CA GLN A 490 5.26 -17.44 -4.53
C GLN A 490 5.70 -15.99 -4.38
N GLY A 491 6.82 -15.77 -3.68
CA GLY A 491 7.34 -14.43 -3.43
C GLY A 491 6.63 -13.64 -2.32
N SER A 492 5.63 -14.21 -1.65
CA SER A 492 5.02 -13.61 -0.45
C SER A 492 5.33 -14.42 0.82
N PRO A 493 5.69 -13.78 1.95
CA PRO A 493 5.64 -14.44 3.24
C PRO A 493 4.19 -14.81 3.58
N VAL A 494 4.01 -15.91 4.30
CA VAL A 494 2.69 -16.38 4.78
C VAL A 494 2.79 -16.54 6.28
N ASN A 495 1.97 -15.78 7.02
CA ASN A 495 1.97 -15.78 8.48
C ASN A 495 0.76 -16.58 8.99
N VAL A 496 0.99 -17.56 9.85
CA VAL A 496 -0.08 -18.34 10.50
C VAL A 496 0.00 -18.13 12.00
N ASN A 497 -0.86 -17.25 12.49
CA ASN A 497 -1.03 -16.95 13.89
C ASN A 497 -2.17 -17.78 14.48
N MET A 498 -2.14 -17.98 15.79
CA MET A 498 -3.22 -18.65 16.49
C MET A 498 -3.62 -17.85 17.73
N ARG A 499 -4.90 -17.91 18.06
CA ARG A 499 -5.45 -17.41 19.31
C ARG A 499 -6.19 -18.54 20.02
N VAL A 500 -5.73 -18.87 21.23
CA VAL A 500 -6.30 -19.95 22.03
C VAL A 500 -7.53 -19.44 22.77
N ARG A 501 -8.60 -20.22 22.76
CA ARG A 501 -9.90 -19.87 23.33
C ARG A 501 -10.31 -20.81 24.43
N GLU A 502 -10.68 -20.22 25.55
CA GLU A 502 -11.36 -20.91 26.64
C GLU A 502 -12.87 -20.80 26.45
N LYS A 503 -13.57 -21.89 26.77
CA LYS A 503 -15.03 -21.91 26.68
C LYS A 503 -15.59 -21.08 27.84
N ARG A 504 -16.57 -20.21 27.57
CA ARG A 504 -17.19 -19.39 28.64
C ARG A 504 -17.73 -20.31 29.73
N ALA A 505 -17.40 -19.98 30.99
CA ALA A 505 -18.06 -20.59 32.13
C ALA A 505 -19.52 -20.13 32.13
N ARG A 506 -20.46 -21.07 32.07
CA ARG A 506 -21.89 -20.79 32.13
C ARG A 506 -22.33 -20.32 33.51
#